data_AF-A0A1G0PGK1-F1
#
_entry.id   AF-A0A1G0PGK1-F1
#
_cell.length_a   1.000
_cell.length_b   1.000
_cell.length_c   1.000
_cell.angle_alpha   90.00
_cell.angle_beta   90.00
_cell.angle_gamma   90.00
#
_symmetry.space_group_name_H-M   'P 1'
#
loop_
_entity.id
_entity.type
_entity.pdbx_description
1 polymer ?
#
loop_
_entity_poly.entity_id
_entity_poly.type
_entity_poly.pdbx_seq_one_letter_code
_entity_poly.pdbx_strand_id
1 'polypeptide(L)'
;MGLRDALVALRAERRADDVVVSAMGAAREWMGLGTHPLDWVFVPSSMGQATSLGLGLALAQPRRRIIVLNGDGSTLMNLGSLVTITAEQPGNLVLLTFDNGVYEVTGAQPTPGAAGGRQAGDRVDYVALAGACGFRSTFHFTTLPEWLAGARRVLDATGPTFALLDVAPVPGARGPRSPGPTGERARRFMAALGPRGELGIDHPRRPG
;
A
#
# COMPACT_ATOMS: atom_id res chain seq x y z
N MET A 1 11.40 -11.72 3.15
CA MET A 1 10.53 -12.31 4.21
C MET A 1 9.26 -12.95 3.62
N GLY A 2 8.43 -13.67 4.39
CA GLY A 2 7.12 -14.12 3.88
C GLY A 2 6.09 -12.99 3.85
N LEU A 3 5.30 -12.86 2.77
CA LEU A 3 4.25 -11.83 2.67
C LEU A 3 3.22 -11.95 3.80
N ARG A 4 2.77 -13.18 4.09
CA ARG A 4 1.80 -13.43 5.16
C ARG A 4 2.33 -12.99 6.53
N ASP A 5 3.59 -13.31 6.84
CA ASP A 5 4.22 -12.96 8.12
C ASP A 5 4.37 -11.43 8.26
N ALA A 6 4.75 -10.76 7.17
CA ALA A 6 4.81 -9.30 7.14
C ALA A 6 3.44 -8.65 7.43
N LEU A 7 2.36 -9.21 6.87
CA LEU A 7 1.00 -8.74 7.10
C LEU A 7 0.47 -9.07 8.51
N VAL A 8 0.87 -10.20 9.10
CA VAL A 8 0.58 -10.53 10.51
C VAL A 8 1.22 -9.48 11.43
N ALA A 9 2.49 -9.15 11.20
CA ALA A 9 3.20 -8.11 11.95
C ALA A 9 2.51 -6.74 11.79
N LEU A 10 2.11 -6.37 10.56
CA LEU A 10 1.36 -5.14 10.32
C LEU A 10 0.03 -5.11 11.09
N ARG A 11 -0.71 -6.23 11.08
CA ARG A 11 -2.02 -6.33 11.72
C ARG A 11 -1.92 -6.17 13.25
N ALA A 12 -0.82 -6.61 13.86
CA ALA A 12 -0.57 -6.41 15.29
C ALA A 12 -0.37 -4.93 15.66
N GLU A 13 0.15 -4.12 14.75
CA GLU A 13 0.40 -2.68 14.95
C GLU A 13 -0.77 -1.78 14.53
N ARG A 14 -1.77 -2.36 13.86
CA ARG A 14 -2.95 -1.66 13.35
C ARG A 14 -3.81 -1.12 14.51
N ARG A 15 -4.16 0.16 14.45
CA ARG A 15 -5.13 0.79 15.35
C ARG A 15 -6.55 0.53 14.88
N ALA A 16 -7.53 0.62 15.79
CA ALA A 16 -8.92 0.31 15.49
C ALA A 16 -9.52 1.21 14.38
N ASP A 17 -9.05 2.45 14.30
CA ASP A 17 -9.52 3.49 13.38
C ASP A 17 -8.72 3.59 12.08
N ASP A 18 -7.65 2.80 11.93
CA ASP A 18 -6.85 2.71 10.70
C ASP A 18 -7.70 2.17 9.55
N VAL A 19 -7.59 2.83 8.40
CA VAL A 19 -8.15 2.35 7.14
C VAL A 19 -7.08 1.60 6.38
N VAL A 20 -7.40 0.39 5.91
CA VAL A 20 -6.48 -0.43 5.11
C VAL A 20 -7.04 -0.59 3.70
N VAL A 21 -6.30 -0.13 2.70
CA VAL A 21 -6.60 -0.36 1.29
C VAL A 21 -5.65 -1.44 0.78
N SER A 22 -6.17 -2.57 0.30
CA SER A 22 -5.32 -3.66 -0.17
C SER A 22 -5.63 -4.07 -1.61
N ALA A 23 -4.59 -4.46 -2.36
CA ALA A 23 -4.73 -4.96 -3.73
C ALA A 23 -3.95 -6.27 -3.95
N MET A 24 -4.37 -7.02 -4.97
CA MET A 24 -3.69 -8.21 -5.51
C MET A 24 -3.22 -9.23 -4.46
N GLY A 25 -1.95 -9.64 -4.47
CA GLY A 25 -1.41 -10.64 -3.55
C GLY A 25 -1.56 -10.23 -2.08
N ALA A 26 -1.35 -8.94 -1.78
CA ALA A 26 -1.54 -8.42 -0.42
C ALA A 26 -3.01 -8.51 0.02
N ALA A 27 -3.97 -8.19 -0.86
CA ALA A 27 -5.40 -8.36 -0.59
C ALA A 27 -5.77 -9.82 -0.29
N ARG A 28 -5.22 -10.77 -1.05
CA ARG A 28 -5.46 -12.21 -0.83
C ARG A 28 -5.05 -12.63 0.57
N GLU A 29 -3.82 -12.34 0.95
CA GLU A 29 -3.29 -12.72 2.26
C GLU A 29 -3.99 -11.96 3.39
N TRP A 30 -4.25 -10.66 3.21
CA TRP A 30 -4.93 -9.82 4.19
C TRP A 30 -6.32 -10.34 4.55
N MET A 31 -7.14 -10.69 3.54
CA MET A 31 -8.46 -11.30 3.77
C MET A 31 -8.37 -12.64 4.51
N GLY A 32 -7.32 -13.42 4.24
CA GLY A 32 -7.06 -14.69 4.92
C GLY A 32 -6.62 -14.55 6.39
N LEU A 33 -6.38 -13.33 6.86
CA LEU A 33 -6.12 -13.01 8.27
C LEU A 33 -7.38 -12.52 9.00
N GLY A 34 -8.53 -12.46 8.31
CA GLY A 34 -9.78 -11.91 8.80
C GLY A 34 -10.04 -10.49 8.29
N THR A 35 -11.27 -10.00 8.45
CA THR A 35 -11.69 -8.70 7.89
C THR A 35 -12.00 -7.69 9.00
N HIS A 36 -11.88 -6.41 8.68
CA HIS A 36 -12.32 -5.30 9.52
C HIS A 36 -13.26 -4.37 8.72
N PRO A 37 -14.25 -3.69 9.34
CA PRO A 37 -15.14 -2.76 8.63
C PRO A 37 -14.45 -1.61 7.87
N LEU A 38 -13.23 -1.26 8.27
CA LEU A 38 -12.36 -0.25 7.64
C LEU A 38 -11.31 -0.85 6.69
N ASP A 39 -11.46 -2.12 6.32
CA ASP A 39 -10.65 -2.73 5.26
C ASP A 39 -11.38 -2.56 3.91
N TRP A 40 -10.71 -1.91 2.96
CA TRP A 40 -11.15 -1.82 1.58
C TRP A 40 -10.29 -2.70 0.67
N VAL A 41 -10.85 -3.82 0.23
CA VAL A 41 -10.16 -4.76 -0.66
C VAL A 41 -10.48 -4.43 -2.12
N PHE A 42 -9.47 -3.95 -2.85
CA PHE A 42 -9.56 -3.45 -4.22
C PHE A 42 -9.21 -4.53 -5.25
N VAL A 43 -10.11 -5.51 -5.40
CA VAL A 43 -9.98 -6.68 -6.30
C VAL A 43 -11.35 -7.02 -6.92
N PRO A 44 -11.43 -7.68 -8.11
CA PRO A 44 -10.34 -8.38 -8.83
C PRO A 44 -9.69 -7.66 -10.03
N SER A 45 -10.06 -6.44 -10.41
CA SER A 45 -9.77 -5.96 -11.79
C SER A 45 -8.96 -4.68 -11.93
N SER A 46 -8.32 -4.16 -10.88
CA SER A 46 -7.70 -2.83 -10.95
C SER A 46 -6.33 -2.77 -10.27
N MET A 47 -5.37 -3.47 -10.87
CA MET A 47 -3.96 -3.40 -10.48
C MET A 47 -3.45 -1.95 -10.56
N GLY A 48 -2.64 -1.52 -9.60
CA GLY A 48 -2.05 -0.18 -9.56
C GLY A 48 -2.94 0.97 -9.08
N GLN A 49 -4.22 0.73 -8.77
CA GLN A 49 -5.14 1.81 -8.39
C GLN A 49 -5.28 2.00 -6.85
N ALA A 50 -4.77 1.07 -6.05
CA ALA A 50 -4.83 1.15 -4.58
C ALA A 50 -4.15 2.41 -4.03
N THR A 51 -3.05 2.84 -4.64
CA THR A 51 -2.32 4.07 -4.26
C THR A 51 -3.16 5.32 -4.46
N SER A 52 -3.85 5.43 -5.60
CA SER A 52 -4.70 6.57 -5.93
C SER A 52 -5.95 6.63 -5.05
N LEU A 53 -6.57 5.48 -4.77
CA LEU A 53 -7.69 5.41 -3.82
C LEU A 53 -7.23 5.76 -2.40
N GLY A 54 -6.08 5.24 -1.97
CA GLY A 54 -5.49 5.55 -0.67
C GLY A 54 -5.24 7.05 -0.48
N LEU A 55 -4.71 7.71 -1.51
CA LEU A 55 -4.56 9.17 -1.52
C LEU A 55 -5.91 9.89 -1.34
N GLY A 56 -6.92 9.52 -2.13
CA GLY A 56 -8.26 10.12 -2.02
C GLY A 56 -8.87 9.96 -0.62
N LEU A 57 -8.69 8.79 0.01
CA LEU A 57 -9.12 8.55 1.39
C LEU A 57 -8.33 9.38 2.39
N ALA A 58 -7.01 9.53 2.20
CA ALA A 58 -6.16 10.30 3.10
C ALA A 58 -6.57 11.78 3.13
N LEU A 59 -6.88 12.33 1.96
CA LEU A 59 -7.39 13.70 1.80
C LEU A 59 -8.81 13.86 2.36
N ALA A 60 -9.67 12.86 2.19
CA ALA A 60 -11.06 12.92 2.68
C ALA A 60 -11.20 12.66 4.19
N GLN A 61 -10.21 12.01 4.81
CA GLN A 61 -10.21 11.58 6.21
C GLN A 61 -8.89 11.96 6.90
N PRO A 62 -8.57 13.28 7.02
CA PRO A 62 -7.25 13.74 7.45
C PRO A 62 -6.86 13.31 8.88
N ARG A 63 -7.84 12.92 9.70
CA ARG A 63 -7.64 12.48 11.10
C ARG A 63 -7.43 10.97 11.25
N ARG A 64 -7.62 10.18 10.19
CA ARG A 64 -7.42 8.73 10.20
C ARG A 64 -6.17 8.39 9.42
N ARG A 65 -5.38 7.45 9.91
CA ARG A 65 -4.25 6.90 9.14
C ARG A 65 -4.77 5.97 8.06
N ILE A 66 -4.27 6.16 6.84
CA ILE A 66 -4.59 5.33 5.68
C ILE A 66 -3.36 4.50 5.33
N ILE A 67 -3.51 3.18 5.34
CA ILE A 67 -2.45 2.23 5.03
C ILE A 67 -2.78 1.54 3.70
N VAL A 68 -1.93 1.72 2.70
CA VAL A 68 -2.06 1.10 1.39
C VAL A 68 -1.13 -0.10 1.30
N LEU A 69 -1.68 -1.27 1.00
CA LEU A 69 -0.97 -2.53 0.78
C LEU A 69 -0.88 -2.80 -0.71
N ASN A 70 0.29 -2.55 -1.29
CA ASN A 70 0.53 -2.58 -2.73
C ASN A 70 1.64 -3.57 -3.09
N GLY A 71 1.58 -4.20 -4.25
CA GLY A 71 2.70 -5.00 -4.78
C GLY A 71 3.61 -4.15 -5.69
N ASP A 72 4.87 -4.54 -5.85
CA ASP A 72 5.82 -3.94 -6.81
C ASP A 72 5.23 -3.84 -8.22
N GLY A 73 4.61 -4.93 -8.70
CA GLY A 73 3.94 -4.96 -9.99
C GLY A 73 2.78 -3.96 -10.11
N SER A 74 2.07 -3.68 -9.01
CA SER A 74 1.03 -2.65 -8.96
C SER A 74 1.63 -1.24 -8.93
N THR A 75 2.74 -1.04 -8.22
CA THR A 75 3.49 0.22 -8.22
C THR A 75 3.94 0.58 -9.63
N LEU A 76 4.50 -0.37 -10.38
CA LEU A 76 4.95 -0.16 -11.76
C LEU A 76 3.82 0.25 -12.72
N MET A 77 2.61 -0.29 -12.53
CA MET A 77 1.47 0.05 -13.39
C MET A 77 0.90 1.46 -13.17
N ASN A 78 1.18 2.07 -12.02
CA ASN A 78 0.72 3.41 -11.71
C ASN A 78 1.81 4.21 -10.99
N LEU A 79 2.99 4.25 -11.61
CA LEU A 79 4.14 4.90 -11.01
C LEU A 79 3.90 6.41 -10.80
N GLY A 80 3.14 7.04 -11.69
CA GLY A 80 2.75 8.46 -11.59
C GLY A 80 1.99 8.79 -10.30
N SER A 81 1.34 7.81 -9.66
CA SER A 81 0.67 8.03 -8.37
C SER A 81 1.63 8.44 -7.25
N LEU A 82 2.92 8.06 -7.31
CA LEU A 82 3.92 8.50 -6.33
C LEU A 82 4.11 10.02 -6.39
N VAL A 83 4.18 10.58 -7.60
CA VAL A 83 4.29 12.03 -7.84
C VAL A 83 3.03 12.75 -7.37
N THR A 84 1.84 12.20 -7.64
CA THR A 84 0.58 12.80 -7.17
C THR A 84 0.48 12.80 -5.64
N ILE A 85 0.89 11.72 -4.98
CA ILE A 85 0.89 11.63 -3.51
C ILE A 85 1.80 12.71 -2.90
N THR A 86 3.00 12.89 -3.45
CA THR A 86 3.95 13.89 -2.95
C THR A 86 3.62 15.31 -3.38
N ALA A 87 2.78 15.52 -4.39
CA ALA A 87 2.22 16.84 -4.69
C ALA A 87 1.20 17.29 -3.63
N GLU A 88 0.41 16.36 -3.10
CA GLU A 88 -0.64 16.63 -2.10
C GLU A 88 -0.15 16.56 -0.65
N GLN A 89 0.96 15.86 -0.39
CA GLN A 89 1.61 15.75 0.93
C GLN A 89 0.67 15.36 2.11
N PRO A 90 -0.17 14.31 2.00
CA PRO A 90 -1.03 13.90 3.11
C PRO A 90 -0.20 13.37 4.29
N GLY A 91 -0.33 14.00 5.45
CA GLY A 91 0.43 13.62 6.66
C GLY A 91 0.05 12.27 7.27
N ASN A 92 -1.04 11.65 6.81
CA ASN A 92 -1.68 10.46 7.36
C ASN A 92 -1.63 9.22 6.43
N LEU A 93 -0.91 9.30 5.30
CA LEU A 93 -0.83 8.21 4.33
C LEU A 93 0.45 7.38 4.48
N VAL A 94 0.30 6.06 4.59
CA VAL A 94 1.39 5.08 4.57
C VAL A 94 1.21 4.15 3.38
N LEU A 95 2.17 4.16 2.45
CA LEU A 95 2.23 3.26 1.30
C LEU A 95 3.25 2.16 1.54
N LEU A 96 2.78 0.92 1.72
CA LEU A 96 3.61 -0.28 1.81
C LEU A 96 3.65 -0.96 0.44
N THR A 97 4.85 -1.09 -0.13
CA THR A 97 5.09 -1.87 -1.35
C THR A 97 5.78 -3.18 -0.97
N PHE A 98 5.15 -4.29 -1.31
CA PHE A 98 5.70 -5.64 -1.16
C PHE A 98 6.34 -6.05 -2.48
N ASP A 99 7.66 -6.24 -2.47
CA ASP A 99 8.43 -6.60 -3.66
C ASP A 99 8.85 -8.06 -3.61
N ASN A 100 8.22 -8.89 -4.45
CA ASN A 100 8.63 -10.27 -4.73
C ASN A 100 9.25 -10.42 -6.13
N GLY A 101 9.36 -9.32 -6.88
CA GLY A 101 9.88 -9.26 -8.22
C GLY A 101 9.11 -10.06 -9.28
N VAL A 102 7.88 -10.53 -9.02
CA VAL A 102 7.10 -11.32 -10.00
C VAL A 102 5.61 -10.99 -10.02
N TYR A 103 4.99 -11.10 -11.20
CA TYR A 103 3.53 -11.10 -11.32
C TYR A 103 2.94 -12.47 -10.95
N GLU A 104 2.77 -12.74 -9.66
CA GLU A 104 2.34 -14.06 -9.15
C GLU A 104 1.05 -14.59 -9.79
N VAL A 105 0.06 -13.71 -10.03
CA VAL A 105 -1.28 -14.10 -10.48
C VAL A 105 -1.31 -14.55 -11.94
N THR A 106 -0.37 -14.06 -12.77
CA THR A 106 -0.38 -14.28 -14.23
C THR A 106 0.59 -15.36 -14.69
N GLY A 107 1.32 -16.01 -13.78
CA GLY A 107 2.31 -17.04 -14.10
C GLY A 107 3.71 -16.78 -13.55
N ALA A 108 3.86 -15.87 -12.59
CA ALA A 108 5.13 -15.56 -11.91
C ALA A 108 6.25 -15.09 -12.85
N GLN A 109 5.89 -14.36 -13.91
CA GLN A 109 6.87 -13.69 -14.76
C GLN A 109 7.57 -12.59 -13.94
N PRO A 110 8.89 -12.37 -14.11
CA PRO A 110 9.58 -11.26 -13.49
C PRO A 110 8.90 -9.92 -13.80
N THR A 111 8.75 -9.06 -12.80
CA THR A 111 8.28 -7.69 -13.04
C THR A 111 9.36 -6.89 -13.75
N PRO A 112 9.00 -5.84 -14.54
CA PRO A 112 9.99 -4.97 -15.18
C PRO A 112 10.94 -4.25 -14.20
N GLY A 113 10.62 -4.24 -12.91
CA GLY A 113 11.47 -3.70 -11.85
C GLY A 113 12.45 -4.73 -11.26
N ALA A 114 12.22 -6.02 -11.45
CA ALA A 114 13.06 -7.09 -10.94
C ALA A 114 14.30 -7.31 -11.82
N ALA A 115 15.37 -7.84 -11.23
CA ALA A 115 16.60 -8.20 -11.94
C ALA A 115 16.36 -9.12 -13.14
N GLY A 116 15.52 -10.15 -12.98
CA GLY A 116 15.16 -11.07 -14.06
C GLY A 116 14.25 -10.46 -15.14
N GLY A 117 13.66 -9.28 -14.89
CA GLY A 117 12.82 -8.56 -15.85
C GLY A 117 13.59 -7.52 -16.66
N ARG A 118 14.90 -7.37 -16.44
CA ARG A 118 15.73 -6.30 -16.99
C ARG A 118 16.95 -6.86 -17.70
N GLN A 119 17.26 -6.31 -18.88
CA GLN A 119 18.38 -6.78 -19.72
C GLN A 119 19.75 -6.63 -19.03
N ALA A 120 19.92 -5.58 -18.22
CA ALA A 120 21.17 -5.33 -17.49
C ALA A 120 21.30 -6.17 -16.21
N GLY A 121 20.27 -6.92 -15.81
CA GLY A 121 20.26 -7.71 -14.57
C GLY A 121 20.23 -6.87 -13.28
N ASP A 122 20.05 -5.55 -13.39
CA ASP A 122 19.86 -4.62 -12.28
C ASP A 122 18.42 -4.65 -11.78
N ARG A 123 18.17 -4.13 -10.57
CA ARG A 123 16.82 -3.95 -10.03
C ARG A 123 16.47 -2.47 -9.89
N VAL A 124 15.20 -2.13 -10.02
CA VAL A 124 14.71 -0.79 -9.68
C VAL A 124 14.85 -0.58 -8.18
N ASP A 125 15.48 0.52 -7.79
CA ASP A 125 15.47 0.98 -6.40
C ASP A 125 14.21 1.79 -6.12
N TYR A 126 13.15 1.11 -5.66
CA TYR A 126 11.87 1.77 -5.36
C TYR A 126 11.96 2.79 -4.21
N VAL A 127 12.92 2.61 -3.29
CA VAL A 127 13.10 3.51 -2.15
C VAL A 127 13.71 4.83 -2.64
N ALA A 128 14.77 4.74 -3.46
CA ALA A 128 15.36 5.89 -4.12
C ALA A 128 14.35 6.57 -5.06
N LEU A 129 13.55 5.79 -5.79
CA LEU A 129 12.49 6.30 -6.67
C LEU A 129 11.42 7.08 -5.88
N ALA A 130 10.95 6.56 -4.76
CA ALA A 130 10.01 7.26 -3.88
C ALA A 130 10.62 8.54 -3.30
N GLY A 131 11.89 8.48 -2.86
CA GLY A 131 12.64 9.65 -2.41
C GLY A 131 12.74 10.73 -3.49
N ALA A 132 13.09 10.36 -4.72
CA ALA A 132 13.15 11.26 -5.87
C ALA A 132 11.78 11.86 -6.25
N CYS A 133 10.69 11.16 -5.97
CA CYS A 133 9.34 11.70 -6.13
C CYS A 133 8.97 12.71 -5.01
N GLY A 134 9.71 12.78 -3.91
CA GLY A 134 9.48 13.72 -2.80
C GLY A 134 8.92 13.12 -1.52
N PHE A 135 8.95 11.80 -1.35
CA PHE A 135 8.64 11.17 -0.06
C PHE A 135 9.78 11.49 0.93
N ARG A 136 9.45 12.13 2.06
CA ARG A 136 10.44 12.45 3.11
C ARG A 136 10.64 11.33 4.12
N SER A 137 9.68 10.40 4.21
CA SER A 137 9.76 9.22 5.08
C SER A 137 9.75 7.98 4.22
N THR A 138 10.94 7.42 3.99
CA THR A 138 11.15 6.21 3.20
C THR A 138 11.84 5.14 4.03
N PHE A 139 11.37 3.90 3.93
CA PHE A 139 11.94 2.76 4.64
C PHE A 139 12.15 1.56 3.71
N HIS A 140 13.12 0.73 4.03
CA HIS A 140 13.37 -0.55 3.35
C HIS A 140 13.60 -1.63 4.39
N PHE A 141 12.91 -2.76 4.25
CA PHE A 141 13.07 -3.93 5.11
C PHE A 141 13.33 -5.15 4.25
N THR A 142 14.43 -5.84 4.54
CA THR A 142 14.85 -7.03 3.77
C THR A 142 14.55 -8.31 4.54
N THR A 143 14.45 -8.23 5.86
CA THR A 143 14.19 -9.39 6.74
C THR A 143 12.98 -9.18 7.65
N LEU A 144 12.37 -10.29 8.10
CA LEU A 144 11.22 -10.25 9.01
C LEU A 144 11.57 -9.62 10.38
N PRO A 145 12.73 -9.93 11.02
CA PRO A 145 13.11 -9.28 12.27
C PRO A 145 13.25 -7.76 12.16
N GLU A 146 13.81 -7.24 11.05
CA GLU A 146 13.87 -5.79 10.80
C GLU A 146 12.46 -5.18 10.70
N TRP A 147 11.56 -5.86 9.98
CA TRP A 147 10.17 -5.40 9.87
C TRP A 147 9.45 -5.43 11.22
N LEU A 148 9.58 -6.49 12.01
CA LEU A 148 9.00 -6.60 13.35
C LEU A 148 9.47 -5.46 14.27
N ALA A 149 10.75 -5.12 14.24
CA ALA A 149 11.30 -4.02 15.02
C ALA A 149 10.91 -2.63 14.47
N GLY A 150 10.59 -2.53 13.17
CA GLY A 150 10.39 -1.27 12.47
C GLY A 150 8.95 -0.89 12.15
N ALA A 151 8.01 -1.84 12.15
CA ALA A 151 6.64 -1.64 11.68
C ALA A 151 5.94 -0.46 12.35
N ARG A 152 6.07 -0.36 13.68
CA ARG A 152 5.49 0.76 14.43
C ARG A 152 6.07 2.11 14.01
N ARG A 153 7.38 2.18 13.80
CA ARG A 153 8.08 3.40 13.36
C ARG A 153 7.63 3.85 11.97
N VAL A 154 7.35 2.93 11.05
CA VAL A 154 6.78 3.26 9.74
C VAL A 154 5.39 3.87 9.89
N LEU A 155 4.56 3.25 10.73
CA LEU A 155 3.17 3.66 10.90
C LEU A 155 3.01 4.98 11.68
N ASP A 156 3.98 5.32 12.54
CA ASP A 156 3.99 6.57 13.31
C ASP A 156 4.81 7.70 12.63
N ALA A 157 5.44 7.44 11.47
CA ALA A 157 6.14 8.46 10.70
C ALA A 157 5.17 9.53 10.16
N THR A 158 5.65 10.77 10.02
CA THR A 158 4.85 11.86 9.43
C THR A 158 4.80 11.70 7.91
N GLY A 159 3.58 11.59 7.37
CA GLY A 159 3.35 11.25 5.97
C GLY A 159 3.61 12.37 4.96
N PRO A 160 3.56 12.05 3.65
CA PRO A 160 3.30 10.70 3.13
C PRO A 160 4.53 9.80 3.34
N THR A 161 4.29 8.57 3.78
CA THR A 161 5.33 7.58 4.11
C THR A 161 5.33 6.47 3.06
N PHE A 162 6.53 6.08 2.61
CA PHE A 162 6.73 4.93 1.74
C PHE A 162 7.59 3.89 2.45
N ALA A 163 7.20 2.62 2.40
CA ALA A 163 8.07 1.53 2.83
C ALA A 163 8.09 0.40 1.80
N LEU A 164 9.28 -0.06 1.46
CA LEU A 164 9.52 -1.26 0.66
C LEU A 164 9.79 -2.45 1.59
N LEU A 165 9.13 -3.57 1.32
CA LEU A 165 9.38 -4.83 2.02
C LEU A 165 9.74 -5.89 0.97
N ASP A 166 10.95 -6.44 1.07
CA ASP A 166 11.37 -7.55 0.22
C ASP A 166 10.67 -8.83 0.71
N VAL A 167 9.79 -9.37 -0.12
CA VAL A 167 9.01 -10.56 0.19
C VAL A 167 9.35 -11.69 -0.78
N ALA A 168 9.30 -12.94 -0.29
CA ALA A 168 9.46 -14.10 -1.14
C ALA A 168 8.19 -14.29 -1.99
N PRO A 169 8.33 -14.65 -3.28
CA PRO A 169 7.20 -15.09 -4.07
C PRO A 169 6.60 -16.37 -3.45
N VAL A 170 5.29 -16.54 -3.61
CA VAL A 170 4.53 -17.71 -3.17
C VAL A 170 4.24 -18.58 -4.40
N PRO A 171 4.96 -19.70 -4.59
CA PRO A 171 4.74 -20.57 -5.74
C PRO A 171 3.31 -21.09 -5.82
N GLY A 172 2.70 -21.03 -7.01
CA GLY A 172 1.32 -21.49 -7.22
C GLY A 172 0.26 -20.65 -6.51
N ALA A 173 0.60 -19.43 -6.06
CA ALA A 173 -0.36 -18.52 -5.49
C ALA A 173 -1.54 -18.31 -6.43
N ARG A 174 -2.74 -18.57 -5.93
CA ARG A 174 -3.97 -18.25 -6.65
C ARG A 174 -4.23 -16.75 -6.56
N GLY A 175 -4.87 -16.15 -7.55
CA GLY A 175 -5.33 -14.77 -7.46
C GLY A 175 -6.29 -14.53 -6.29
N PRO A 176 -6.44 -13.28 -5.82
CA PRO A 176 -7.45 -12.95 -4.82
C PRO A 176 -8.84 -13.31 -5.34
N ARG A 177 -9.67 -13.93 -4.49
CA ARG A 177 -11.08 -14.15 -4.80
C ARG A 177 -11.85 -12.84 -4.61
N SER A 178 -12.95 -12.68 -5.34
CA SER A 178 -13.86 -11.55 -5.12
C SER A 178 -14.39 -11.59 -3.68
N PRO A 179 -14.30 -10.49 -2.90
CA PRO A 179 -14.87 -10.40 -1.55
C PRO A 179 -16.39 -10.11 -1.58
N GLY A 180 -17.09 -10.47 -2.65
CA GLY A 180 -18.53 -10.29 -2.83
C GLY A 180 -18.91 -9.10 -3.73
N PRO A 181 -20.14 -8.58 -3.64
CA PRO A 181 -20.60 -7.46 -4.45
C PRO A 181 -19.97 -6.12 -4.02
N THR A 182 -19.34 -5.41 -4.96
CA THR A 182 -18.63 -4.14 -4.67
C THR A 182 -19.54 -3.07 -4.06
N GLY A 183 -20.78 -2.93 -4.54
CA GLY A 183 -21.71 -1.91 -4.04
C GLY A 183 -22.16 -2.14 -2.58
N GLU A 184 -22.23 -3.39 -2.13
CA GLU A 184 -22.54 -3.69 -0.72
C GLU A 184 -21.34 -3.41 0.17
N ARG A 185 -20.14 -3.85 -0.25
CA ARG A 185 -18.90 -3.51 0.46
C ARG A 185 -18.74 -1.99 0.58
N ALA A 186 -18.97 -1.25 -0.51
CA ALA A 186 -18.88 0.22 -0.52
C ALA A 186 -19.78 0.83 0.55
N ARG A 187 -21.04 0.40 0.61
CA ARG A 187 -22.00 0.89 1.62
C ARG A 187 -21.53 0.59 3.05
N ARG A 188 -21.09 -0.64 3.33
CA ARG A 188 -20.58 -1.04 4.66
C ARG A 188 -19.33 -0.26 5.06
N PHE A 189 -18.39 -0.11 4.13
CA PHE A 189 -17.16 0.64 4.33
C PHE A 189 -17.45 2.12 4.59
N MET A 190 -18.30 2.75 3.78
CA MET A 190 -18.70 4.15 3.98
C MET A 190 -19.44 4.36 5.31
N ALA A 191 -20.30 3.42 5.71
CA ALA A 191 -20.96 3.48 7.02
C ALA A 191 -19.96 3.40 8.18
N ALA A 192 -18.92 2.54 8.06
CA ALA A 192 -17.86 2.43 9.07
C ALA A 192 -16.89 3.63 9.06
N LEU A 193 -16.60 4.19 7.88
CA LEU A 193 -15.73 5.34 7.70
C LEU A 193 -16.34 6.59 8.36
N GLY A 194 -17.66 6.73 8.24
CA GLY A 194 -18.41 7.88 8.74
C GLY A 194 -18.33 9.08 7.77
N PRO A 195 -18.84 10.25 8.19
CA PRO A 195 -18.78 11.47 7.38
C PRO A 195 -17.33 11.89 7.08
N ARG A 196 -17.14 12.80 6.11
CA ARG A 196 -15.84 13.43 5.89
C ARG A 196 -15.40 14.10 7.19
N GLY A 197 -14.16 13.82 7.62
CA GLY A 197 -13.55 14.58 8.72
C GLY A 197 -13.45 16.05 8.32
N GLU A 198 -13.70 16.96 9.26
CA GLU A 198 -13.51 18.39 9.01
C GLU A 198 -12.07 18.64 8.56
N LEU A 199 -11.97 19.29 7.40
CA LEU A 199 -10.74 19.73 6.79
C LEU A 199 -10.21 20.92 7.59
N GLY A 200 -9.33 20.68 8.56
CA GLY A 200 -8.55 21.71 9.23
C GLY A 200 -7.48 22.31 8.32
N ILE A 201 -7.80 22.62 7.06
CA ILE A 201 -6.86 23.22 6.10
C ILE A 201 -6.94 24.74 6.17
N ASP A 202 -6.08 25.29 7.01
CA ASP A 202 -5.31 26.47 6.61
C ASP A 202 -4.28 25.97 5.58
N HIS A 203 -4.70 25.82 4.32
CA HIS A 203 -3.74 25.57 3.24
C HIS A 203 -3.06 26.92 3.00
N PRO A 204 -1.76 27.09 3.30
CA PRO A 204 -1.07 28.30 2.86
C PRO A 204 -1.23 28.35 1.35
N ARG A 205 -1.93 29.38 0.86
CA ARG A 205 -2.08 29.62 -0.57
C ARG A 205 -0.67 29.55 -1.15
N ARG A 206 -0.47 28.68 -2.14
CA ARG A 206 0.80 28.62 -2.86
C ARG A 206 1.16 30.06 -3.25
N PRO A 207 2.37 30.56 -2.93
CA PRO A 207 2.79 31.84 -3.49
C PRO A 207 2.74 31.69 -5.02
N GLY A 208 1.97 32.60 -5.64
CA GLY A 208 1.84 32.70 -7.10
C GLY A 208 3.09 33.27 -7.75
#